data_AF-A0A946UGG1-F1
#
_entry.id   AF-A0A946UGG1-F1
#
_cell.length_a   1.000
_cell.length_b   1.000
_cell.length_c   1.000
_cell.angle_alpha   90.00
_cell.angle_beta   90.00
_cell.angle_gamma   90.00
#
_symmetry.space_group_name_H-M   'P 1'
#
loop_
_entity.id
_entity.type
_entity.pdbx_description
1 polymer ?
#
loop_
_entity_poly.entity_id
_entity_poly.type
_entity_poly.pdbx_seq_one_letter_code
_entity_poly.pdbx_strand_id
1 'polypeptide(L)'
;MRVAVVSLLLAVLPVFVLADHHSDSYYHRDYWREPLIVVDTRNCAGESGLASFRAERVFKVQAGICQDPDDSRKKLYQVMLKSLTGGTDYEILWVDEAGMQDIRTQLRENREAALRRHD
;
A
#
# COMPACT_ATOMS: atom_id res chain seq x y z
N MET A 1 70.73 15.91 -28.92
CA MET A 1 69.34 16.38 -28.71
C MET A 1 68.42 15.17 -28.78
N ARG A 2 67.54 15.05 -27.77
CA ARG A 2 66.53 14.00 -27.57
C ARG A 2 65.28 14.28 -28.41
N VAL A 3 64.62 13.26 -28.94
CA VAL A 3 63.17 13.06 -28.76
C VAL A 3 62.90 11.56 -28.75
N ALA A 4 62.50 11.01 -27.60
CA ALA A 4 61.97 9.67 -27.47
C ALA A 4 60.44 9.77 -27.47
N VAL A 5 59.78 9.04 -28.37
CA VAL A 5 58.32 8.85 -28.35
C VAL A 5 58.08 7.56 -27.56
N VAL A 6 57.56 7.69 -26.35
CA VAL A 6 57.11 6.57 -25.52
C VAL A 6 55.60 6.47 -25.66
N SER A 7 55.13 5.47 -26.40
CA SER A 7 53.72 5.12 -26.49
C SER A 7 53.20 4.61 -25.14
N LEU A 8 52.11 5.22 -24.67
CA LEU A 8 51.30 4.77 -23.56
C LEU A 8 50.73 3.38 -23.87
N LEU A 9 51.00 2.40 -22.99
CA LEU A 9 50.18 1.20 -22.84
C LEU A 9 49.40 1.34 -21.53
N LEU A 10 48.08 1.32 -21.66
CA LEU A 10 47.10 1.48 -20.60
C LEU A 10 47.34 0.45 -19.47
N ALA A 11 47.45 0.96 -18.24
CA ALA A 11 47.35 0.16 -17.03
C ALA A 11 45.89 -0.29 -16.83
N VAL A 12 45.67 -1.60 -16.85
CA VAL A 12 44.43 -2.24 -16.41
C VAL A 12 44.42 -2.19 -14.87
N LEU A 13 43.63 -1.28 -14.31
CA LEU A 13 43.34 -1.27 -12.87
C LEU A 13 42.22 -2.29 -12.59
N PRO A 14 42.39 -3.24 -11.65
CA PRO A 14 41.26 -4.01 -11.15
C PRO A 14 40.39 -3.09 -10.30
N VAL A 15 39.15 -2.88 -10.77
CA VAL A 15 38.10 -2.21 -10.02
C VAL A 15 37.78 -3.06 -8.78
N PHE A 16 38.09 -2.52 -7.61
CA PHE A 16 37.58 -3.01 -6.34
C PHE A 16 36.06 -2.89 -6.34
N VAL A 17 35.35 -4.01 -6.53
CA VAL A 17 33.92 -4.10 -6.23
C VAL A 17 33.81 -4.57 -4.78
N LEU A 18 33.79 -3.63 -3.83
CA LEU A 18 33.18 -3.88 -2.53
C LEU A 18 31.67 -3.96 -2.77
N ALA A 19 31.15 -5.18 -2.87
CA ALA A 19 29.73 -5.43 -2.77
C ALA A 19 29.33 -5.24 -1.29
N ASP A 20 29.02 -4.00 -0.92
CA ASP A 20 28.32 -3.70 0.32
C ASP A 20 26.85 -4.11 0.14
N HIS A 21 26.56 -5.40 0.36
CA HIS A 21 25.20 -5.92 0.44
C HIS A 21 24.60 -5.60 1.81
N HIS A 22 24.24 -4.34 2.00
CA HIS A 22 23.31 -3.92 3.06
C HIS A 22 21.97 -3.57 2.43
N SER A 23 21.21 -4.59 2.02
CA SER A 23 19.81 -4.40 1.64
C SER A 23 19.02 -5.66 1.96
N ASP A 24 18.87 -5.99 3.24
CA ASP A 24 17.90 -7.00 3.68
C ASP A 24 17.63 -6.84 5.18
N SER A 25 16.72 -5.92 5.56
CA SER A 25 16.03 -5.96 6.87
C SER A 25 14.92 -4.90 7.04
N TYR A 26 14.14 -4.55 6.01
CA TYR A 26 13.06 -3.55 6.18
C TYR A 26 11.62 -4.03 5.89
N TYR A 27 11.41 -5.31 5.57
CA TYR A 27 10.08 -5.83 5.21
C TYR A 27 9.56 -6.94 6.13
N HIS A 28 10.03 -7.06 7.38
CA HIS A 28 9.53 -8.10 8.29
C HIS A 28 9.12 -7.65 9.69
N ARG A 29 8.83 -6.36 9.86
CA ARG A 29 8.37 -5.85 11.16
C ARG A 29 6.84 -5.89 11.25
N ASP A 30 6.33 -6.88 11.96
CA ASP A 30 5.01 -6.89 12.61
C ASP A 30 3.72 -7.00 11.75
N TYR A 31 3.76 -7.64 10.58
CA TYR A 31 2.52 -7.95 9.82
C TYR A 31 1.48 -8.77 10.61
N TRP A 32 1.79 -9.40 11.73
CA TRP A 32 0.79 -10.20 12.46
C TRP A 32 0.11 -9.44 13.62
N ARG A 33 0.50 -8.20 13.92
CA ARG A 33 0.03 -7.50 15.13
C ARG A 33 -1.09 -6.50 14.93
N GLU A 34 -1.30 -6.04 13.70
CA GLU A 34 -2.36 -5.06 13.44
C GLU A 34 -3.64 -5.77 13.02
N PRO A 35 -4.79 -5.42 13.65
CA PRO A 35 -6.06 -6.05 13.33
C PRO A 35 -6.45 -5.76 11.88
N LEU A 36 -6.90 -6.81 11.21
CA LEU A 36 -7.40 -6.74 9.84
C LEU A 36 -8.82 -6.19 9.85
N ILE A 37 -9.08 -5.23 8.99
CA ILE A 37 -10.43 -4.80 8.64
C ILE A 37 -10.95 -5.78 7.60
N VAL A 38 -12.10 -6.39 7.88
CA VAL A 38 -12.80 -7.29 6.96
C VAL A 38 -14.14 -6.68 6.64
N VAL A 39 -14.46 -6.52 5.36
CA VAL A 39 -15.68 -5.85 4.91
C VAL A 39 -16.25 -6.52 3.67
N ASP A 40 -17.57 -6.56 3.60
CA ASP A 40 -18.27 -6.94 2.39
C ASP A 40 -18.11 -5.85 1.32
N THR A 41 -17.81 -6.29 0.11
CA THR A 41 -17.60 -5.43 -1.06
C THR A 41 -18.62 -5.76 -2.11
N ARG A 42 -18.92 -4.78 -2.96
CA ARG A 42 -19.83 -4.94 -4.08
C ARG A 42 -19.41 -4.04 -5.21
N ASN A 43 -19.37 -4.54 -6.44
CA ASN A 43 -19.11 -3.70 -7.61
C ASN A 43 -20.40 -3.19 -8.26
N CYS A 44 -20.26 -2.30 -9.24
CA CYS A 44 -21.42 -1.71 -9.94
C CYS A 44 -22.20 -2.71 -10.81
N ALA A 45 -21.67 -3.92 -11.03
CA ALA A 45 -22.33 -4.99 -11.77
C ALA A 45 -23.16 -5.91 -10.84
N GLY A 46 -23.08 -5.72 -9.52
CA GLY A 46 -23.82 -6.51 -8.53
C GLY A 46 -23.06 -7.71 -8.00
N GLU A 47 -21.79 -7.85 -8.38
CA GLU A 47 -20.94 -8.89 -7.83
C GLU A 47 -20.52 -8.48 -6.42
N SER A 48 -20.90 -9.31 -5.46
CA SER A 48 -20.46 -9.19 -4.07
C SER A 48 -19.21 -10.02 -3.82
N GLY A 49 -18.38 -9.57 -2.88
CA GLY A 49 -17.19 -10.29 -2.43
C GLY A 49 -16.77 -9.81 -1.05
N LEU A 50 -15.63 -10.29 -0.57
CA LEU A 50 -15.11 -9.92 0.73
C LEU A 50 -13.67 -9.41 0.57
N ALA A 51 -13.38 -8.27 1.18
CA ALA A 51 -12.04 -7.71 1.22
C ALA A 51 -11.50 -7.72 2.64
N SER A 52 -10.20 -7.96 2.75
CA SER A 52 -9.47 -7.75 3.99
C SER A 52 -8.26 -6.86 3.75
N PHE A 53 -8.07 -5.87 4.61
CA PHE A 53 -6.97 -4.93 4.52
C PHE A 53 -6.66 -4.37 5.90
N ARG A 54 -5.51 -3.71 6.01
CA ARG A 54 -5.08 -3.08 7.26
C ARG A 54 -5.42 -1.61 7.29
N ALA A 55 -5.59 -1.06 8.48
CA ALA A 55 -6.02 0.32 8.68
C ALA A 55 -5.09 1.36 8.03
N GLU A 56 -3.78 1.16 8.09
CA GLU A 56 -2.74 2.04 7.55
C GLU A 56 -2.73 2.10 6.01
N ARG A 57 -3.33 1.09 5.36
CA ARG A 57 -3.52 1.11 3.91
C ARG A 57 -4.63 2.06 3.49
N VAL A 58 -5.60 2.35 4.37
CA VAL A 58 -6.71 3.25 4.02
C VAL A 58 -6.17 4.66 3.80
N PHE A 59 -6.26 5.12 2.55
CA PHE A 59 -5.89 6.48 2.18
C PHE A 59 -7.08 7.42 2.29
N LYS A 60 -8.24 7.02 1.77
CA LYS A 60 -9.46 7.84 1.74
C LYS A 60 -10.71 6.97 1.66
N VAL A 61 -11.78 7.42 2.32
CA VAL A 61 -13.14 6.90 2.15
C VAL A 61 -14.03 8.04 1.68
N GLN A 62 -14.76 7.85 0.58
CA GLN A 62 -15.64 8.88 0.02
C GLN A 62 -16.89 8.28 -0.61
N ALA A 63 -17.94 9.08 -0.75
CA ALA A 63 -19.07 8.70 -1.59
C ALA A 63 -18.57 8.57 -3.04
N GLY A 64 -18.87 7.46 -3.70
CA GLY A 64 -18.47 7.28 -5.09
C GLY A 64 -19.63 7.42 -6.07
N ILE A 65 -19.32 7.23 -7.35
CA ILE A 65 -20.26 7.36 -8.47
C ILE A 65 -21.10 6.10 -8.70
N CYS A 66 -20.69 4.98 -8.11
CA CYS A 66 -21.34 3.69 -8.29
C CYS A 66 -22.67 3.64 -7.54
N GLN A 67 -23.74 3.25 -8.25
CA GLN A 67 -25.05 3.00 -7.66
C GLN A 67 -25.14 1.54 -7.24
N ASP A 68 -25.89 1.27 -6.18
CA ASP A 68 -26.17 -0.11 -5.79
C ASP A 68 -27.08 -0.74 -6.86
N PRO A 69 -26.65 -1.82 -7.52
CA PRO A 69 -27.45 -2.47 -8.56
C PRO A 69 -28.75 -3.09 -8.03
N ASP A 70 -28.82 -3.39 -6.73
CA ASP A 70 -30.03 -3.92 -6.09
C ASP A 70 -31.00 -2.80 -5.63
N ASP A 71 -30.50 -1.58 -5.38
CA ASP A 71 -31.31 -0.41 -5.03
C ASP A 71 -30.70 0.86 -5.61
N SER A 72 -31.21 1.30 -6.75
CA SER A 72 -30.72 2.49 -7.46
C SER A 72 -30.81 3.79 -6.67
N ARG A 73 -31.48 3.83 -5.52
CA ARG A 73 -31.50 5.02 -4.64
C ARG A 73 -30.27 5.06 -3.73
N LYS A 74 -29.57 3.94 -3.57
CA LYS A 74 -28.35 3.83 -2.75
C LYS A 74 -27.12 3.98 -3.63
N LYS A 75 -26.10 4.63 -3.06
CA LYS A 75 -24.77 4.75 -3.66
C LYS A 75 -23.80 3.91 -2.86
N LEU A 76 -22.84 3.31 -3.56
CA LEU A 76 -21.71 2.66 -2.94
C LEU A 76 -20.63 3.70 -2.60
N TYR A 77 -19.97 3.47 -1.48
CA TYR A 77 -18.81 4.21 -1.04
C TYR A 77 -17.55 3.64 -1.67
N GLN A 78 -16.66 4.54 -2.05
CA GLN A 78 -15.35 4.22 -2.56
C GLN A 78 -14.35 4.25 -1.40
N VAL A 79 -13.63 3.15 -1.22
CA VAL A 79 -12.52 3.02 -0.28
C VAL A 79 -11.24 2.93 -1.10
N MET A 80 -10.35 3.89 -0.91
CA MET A 80 -9.05 3.93 -1.58
C MET A 80 -7.98 3.38 -0.65
N LEU A 81 -7.34 2.29 -1.07
CA LEU A 81 -6.26 1.65 -0.35
C LEU A 81 -4.93 1.89 -1.07
N LYS A 82 -3.87 2.19 -0.34
CA LYS A 82 -2.52 2.23 -0.90
C LYS A 82 -2.14 0.84 -1.41
N SER A 83 -1.58 0.77 -2.61
CA SER A 83 -1.08 -0.48 -3.19
C SER A 83 -0.01 -1.13 -2.31
N LEU A 84 0.01 -2.47 -2.28
CA LEU A 84 1.06 -3.24 -1.60
C LEU A 84 2.37 -3.33 -2.39
N THR A 85 2.32 -3.15 -3.71
CA THR A 85 3.48 -3.38 -4.60
C THR A 85 4.45 -2.21 -4.68
N GLY A 86 4.19 -1.13 -3.94
CA GLY A 86 4.95 0.12 -3.99
C GLY A 86 4.55 0.97 -5.20
N GLY A 87 4.35 2.28 -4.98
CA GLY A 87 3.91 3.22 -6.01
C GLY A 87 2.88 4.23 -5.48
N THR A 88 2.41 5.11 -6.37
CA THR A 88 1.31 6.06 -6.10
C THR A 88 -0.07 5.51 -6.44
N ASP A 89 -0.15 4.21 -6.73
CA ASP A 89 -1.37 3.55 -7.16
C ASP A 89 -2.26 3.20 -5.96
N TYR A 90 -3.57 3.29 -6.21
CA TYR A 90 -4.59 2.96 -5.23
C TYR A 90 -5.44 1.79 -5.72
N GLU A 91 -5.62 0.81 -4.85
CA GLU A 91 -6.67 -0.18 -4.99
C GLU A 91 -7.99 0.47 -4.57
N ILE A 92 -9.03 0.28 -5.38
CA ILE A 92 -10.36 0.83 -5.12
C ILE A 92 -11.30 -0.30 -4.75
N LEU A 93 -11.88 -0.21 -3.56
CA LEU A 93 -12.98 -1.06 -3.13
C LEU A 93 -14.27 -0.26 -3.13
N TRP A 94 -15.37 -0.96 -3.36
CA TRP A 94 -16.71 -0.43 -3.31
C TRP A 94 -17.48 -1.16 -2.22
N VAL A 95 -18.06 -0.41 -1.30
CA VAL A 95 -18.80 -0.92 -0.14
C VAL A 95 -20.12 -0.19 -0.01
N ASP A 96 -21.12 -0.78 0.63
CA ASP A 96 -22.36 -0.07 0.94
C ASP A 96 -22.18 0.87 2.17
N GLU A 97 -23.27 1.51 2.59
CA GLU A 97 -23.25 2.38 3.79
C GLU A 97 -22.83 1.59 5.04
N ALA A 98 -23.30 0.35 5.21
CA ALA A 98 -23.01 -0.45 6.39
C ALA A 98 -21.51 -0.79 6.47
N GLY A 99 -20.92 -1.27 5.38
CA GLY A 99 -19.49 -1.54 5.27
C GLY A 99 -18.65 -0.29 5.47
N MET A 100 -19.11 0.87 4.97
CA MET A 100 -18.43 2.14 5.21
C MET A 100 -18.41 2.54 6.70
N GLN A 101 -19.54 2.38 7.41
CA GLN A 101 -19.62 2.68 8.84
C GLN A 101 -18.77 1.71 9.67
N ASP A 102 -18.72 0.44 9.28
CA ASP A 102 -17.86 -0.55 9.90
C ASP A 102 -16.38 -0.19 9.75
N ILE A 103 -15.93 0.13 8.53
CA ILE A 103 -14.57 0.62 8.28
C ILE A 103 -14.25 1.84 9.15
N ARG A 104 -15.14 2.83 9.24
CA ARG A 104 -14.93 4.02 10.09
C ARG A 104 -14.76 3.66 11.56
N THR A 105 -15.56 2.72 12.05
CA THR A 105 -15.53 2.26 13.44
C THR A 105 -14.19 1.59 13.73
N GLN A 106 -13.77 0.64 12.89
CA GLN A 106 -12.51 -0.07 13.05
C GLN A 106 -11.29 0.84 12.89
N LEU A 107 -11.33 1.82 11.98
CA LEU A 107 -10.26 2.83 11.86
C LEU A 107 -10.11 3.68 13.12
N ARG A 108 -11.22 4.07 13.75
CA ARG A 108 -11.19 4.83 15.01
C ARG A 108 -10.61 3.98 16.14
N GLU A 109 -11.07 2.74 16.28
CA GLU A 109 -10.59 1.81 17.30
C GLU A 109 -9.08 1.52 17.14
N ASN A 110 -8.62 1.35 15.91
CA ASN A 110 -7.20 1.15 15.61
C ASN A 110 -6.34 2.36 15.96
N ARG A 111 -6.84 3.57 15.70
CA ARG A 111 -6.17 4.81 16.11
C ARG A 111 -6.08 4.91 17.63
N GLU A 112 -7.17 4.66 18.35
CA GLU A 112 -7.19 4.70 19.81
C GLU A 112 -6.27 3.64 20.44
N ALA A 113 -6.25 2.42 19.87
CA ALA A 113 -5.34 1.37 20.28
C ALA A 113 -3.86 1.73 20.02
N ALA A 114 -3.57 2.39 18.89
CA ALA A 114 -2.22 2.89 18.61
C ALA A 114 -1.77 3.92 19.64
N LEU A 115 -2.62 4.89 19.99
CA LEU A 115 -2.29 5.91 21.00
C LEU A 115 -1.97 5.30 22.37
N ARG A 116 -2.78 4.34 22.84
CA ARG A 116 -2.55 3.65 24.13
C ARG A 116 -1.25 2.85 24.21
N ARG A 117 -0.63 2.49 23.08
CA ARG A 117 0.66 1.77 23.05
C ARG A 117 1.87 2.71 23.17
N HIS A 118 1.65 4.01 22.97
CA HIS A 118 2.70 5.03 22.98
C HIS A 118 2.71 5.89 24.26
N ASP A 119 1.72 5.72 25.14
CA ASP A 119 1.69 6.26 26.51
C ASP A 119 2.32 5.26 27.50
#